data_AF-A0A1S3R2D2-F1
#
_entry.id   AF-A0A1S3R2D2-F1
#
_cell.length_a   1.000
_cell.length_b   1.000
_cell.length_c   1.000
_cell.angle_alpha   90.00
_cell.angle_beta   90.00
_cell.angle_gamma   90.00
#
_symmetry.space_group_name_H-M   'P 1'
#
loop_
_entity.id
_entity.type
_entity.pdbx_description
1 polymer ?
#
loop_
_entity_poly.entity_id
_entity_poly.type
_entity_poly.pdbx_seq_one_letter_code
_entity_poly.pdbx_strand_id
1 'polypeptide(L)'
;MWVCQDPMVEKSLVCLKAAVSDQLDNTYTMALLSYTFTLAQNQDMRAKLITHLDKRAATSGGNRHWERAEASGTKTDSLEVEMTSYVLLALLSGPTMPGFGLDYSTGIVRWLAQQQNPYGGFASTQDTVVALQALAKYGAATFSPEGASTVSVSS
;
A
#
# COMPACT_ATOMS: atom_id res chain seq x y z
N MET A 1 -11.19 -10.41 -18.39
CA MET A 1 -10.70 -9.14 -17.81
C MET A 1 -9.60 -8.65 -18.74
N TRP A 2 -9.91 -7.68 -19.60
CA TRP A 2 -9.09 -7.29 -20.75
C TRP A 2 -8.42 -5.95 -20.47
N VAL A 3 -7.22 -5.96 -19.88
CA VAL A 3 -6.37 -4.76 -19.75
C VAL A 3 -4.93 -5.17 -20.05
N CYS A 4 -4.64 -5.58 -21.29
CA CYS A 4 -3.25 -5.87 -21.69
C CYS A 4 -2.88 -5.38 -23.10
N GLN A 5 -3.73 -4.69 -23.84
CA GLN A 5 -3.42 -4.29 -25.23
C GLN A 5 -3.94 -2.89 -25.62
N ASP A 6 -4.09 -1.98 -24.66
CA ASP A 6 -4.36 -0.59 -25.02
C ASP A 6 -3.04 0.12 -25.39
N PRO A 7 -2.87 0.62 -26.64
CA PRO A 7 -1.61 1.23 -27.07
C PRO A 7 -1.23 2.50 -26.31
N MET A 8 -2.20 3.21 -25.72
CA MET A 8 -1.94 4.38 -24.90
C MET A 8 -1.38 3.96 -23.54
N VAL A 9 -1.99 2.95 -22.91
CA VAL A 9 -1.49 2.38 -21.64
C VAL A 9 -0.07 1.84 -21.82
N GLU A 10 0.19 1.12 -22.91
CA GLU A 10 1.52 0.57 -23.18
C GLU A 10 2.59 1.67 -23.33
N LYS A 11 2.30 2.71 -24.12
CA LYS A 11 3.20 3.87 -24.28
C LYS A 11 3.45 4.58 -22.95
N SER A 12 2.41 4.79 -22.14
CA SER A 12 2.56 5.37 -20.80
C SER A 12 3.44 4.51 -19.90
N LEU A 13 3.27 3.19 -19.91
CA LEU A 13 4.11 2.28 -19.11
C LEU A 13 5.57 2.31 -19.55
N VAL A 14 5.88 2.46 -20.83
CA VAL A 14 7.26 2.63 -21.33
C VAL A 14 7.88 3.89 -20.73
N CYS A 15 7.18 5.03 -20.78
CA CYS A 15 7.67 6.27 -20.19
C CYS A 15 7.89 6.14 -18.67
N LEU A 16 6.95 5.50 -17.95
CA LEU A 16 7.07 5.29 -16.51
C LEU A 16 8.26 4.39 -16.15
N LYS A 17 8.53 3.33 -16.93
CA LYS A 17 9.70 2.46 -16.71
C LYS A 17 11.01 3.21 -16.87
N ALA A 18 11.10 4.08 -17.88
CA ALA A 18 12.26 4.93 -18.09
C ALA A 18 12.48 5.86 -16.88
N ALA A 19 11.42 6.54 -16.42
CA ALA A 19 11.49 7.42 -15.25
C ALA A 19 11.92 6.69 -13.96
N VAL A 20 11.42 5.47 -13.73
CA VAL A 20 11.85 4.65 -12.58
C VAL A 20 13.33 4.27 -12.67
N SER A 21 13.82 4.02 -13.88
CA SER A 21 15.20 3.59 -14.11
C SER A 21 16.18 4.75 -14.00
N ASP A 22 15.75 5.96 -14.32
CA ASP A 22 16.60 7.16 -14.36
C ASP A 22 16.92 7.71 -12.96
N GLN A 23 15.93 7.78 -12.05
CA GLN A 23 16.08 7.83 -10.58
C GLN A 23 14.74 8.20 -9.95
N LEU A 24 14.17 7.31 -9.15
CA LEU A 24 13.05 7.67 -8.27
C LEU A 24 13.50 7.67 -6.81
N ASP A 25 13.75 8.87 -6.29
CA ASP A 25 14.02 9.07 -4.86
C ASP A 25 12.75 9.40 -4.06
N ASN A 26 11.61 9.57 -4.73
CA ASN A 26 10.35 9.93 -4.10
C ASN A 26 9.55 8.69 -3.69
N THR A 27 9.37 8.50 -2.36
CA THR A 27 8.61 7.40 -1.76
C THR A 27 7.17 7.33 -2.27
N TYR A 28 6.50 8.47 -2.44
CA TYR A 28 5.12 8.52 -2.94
C TYR A 28 5.02 7.95 -4.34
N THR A 29 5.88 8.41 -5.24
CA THR A 29 5.89 7.94 -6.63
C THR A 29 6.20 6.45 -6.70
N MET A 30 7.13 5.94 -5.89
CA MET A 30 7.42 4.51 -5.83
C MET A 30 6.21 3.68 -5.36
N ALA A 31 5.51 4.13 -4.32
CA ALA A 31 4.31 3.45 -3.81
C ALA A 31 3.22 3.38 -4.89
N LEU A 32 2.88 4.51 -5.51
CA LEU A 32 1.89 4.57 -6.58
C LEU A 32 2.27 3.67 -7.76
N LEU A 33 3.52 3.76 -8.24
CA LEU A 33 3.98 2.97 -9.38
C LEU A 33 4.05 1.48 -9.06
N SER A 34 4.33 1.09 -7.81
CA SER A 34 4.31 -0.32 -7.41
C SER A 34 2.92 -0.93 -7.66
N TYR A 35 1.85 -0.19 -7.36
CA TYR A 35 0.50 -0.62 -7.64
C TYR A 35 0.17 -0.56 -9.14
N THR A 36 0.57 0.51 -9.84
CA THR A 36 0.40 0.62 -11.30
C THR A 36 1.03 -0.57 -12.04
N PHE A 37 2.28 -0.92 -11.74
CA PHE A 37 2.96 -2.05 -12.38
C PHE A 37 2.40 -3.40 -11.93
N THR A 38 1.86 -3.49 -10.71
CA THR A 38 1.09 -4.66 -10.28
C THR A 38 -0.14 -4.88 -11.16
N LEU A 39 -0.94 -3.83 -11.38
CA LEU A 39 -2.13 -3.91 -12.25
C LEU A 39 -1.76 -4.20 -13.71
N ALA A 40 -0.67 -3.61 -14.20
CA ALA A 40 -0.14 -3.85 -15.54
C ALA A 40 0.56 -5.22 -15.72
N GLN A 41 0.50 -6.10 -14.72
CA GLN A 41 1.14 -7.43 -14.72
C GLN A 41 2.66 -7.40 -14.96
N ASN A 42 3.33 -6.27 -14.70
CA ASN A 42 4.77 -6.16 -14.81
C ASN A 42 5.44 -6.55 -13.48
N GLN A 43 5.66 -7.86 -13.32
CA GLN A 43 6.15 -8.41 -12.04
C GLN A 43 7.58 -7.98 -11.71
N ASP A 44 8.43 -7.77 -12.71
CA ASP A 44 9.83 -7.33 -12.50
C ASP A 44 9.90 -5.93 -11.89
N MET A 45 9.16 -4.97 -12.48
CA MET A 45 9.10 -3.60 -11.96
C MET A 45 8.41 -3.55 -10.61
N ARG A 46 7.34 -4.34 -10.42
CA ARG A 46 6.67 -4.48 -9.12
C ARG A 46 7.66 -4.96 -8.05
N ALA A 47 8.38 -6.06 -8.30
CA ALA A 47 9.34 -6.63 -7.36
C ALA A 47 10.46 -5.65 -7.02
N LYS A 48 11.01 -4.97 -8.04
CA LYS A 48 12.01 -3.91 -7.85
C LYS A 48 11.48 -2.81 -6.92
N LEU A 49 10.32 -2.24 -7.22
CA LEU A 49 9.74 -1.14 -6.44
C LEU A 49 9.40 -1.56 -5.00
N ILE A 50 8.77 -2.72 -4.81
CA ILE A 50 8.43 -3.22 -3.47
C ILE A 50 9.69 -3.48 -2.63
N THR A 51 10.73 -4.06 -3.22
CA THR A 51 12.01 -4.29 -2.53
C THR A 51 12.69 -2.97 -2.15
N HIS A 52 12.59 -1.94 -2.99
CA HIS A 52 13.11 -0.61 -2.66
C HIS A 52 12.29 0.09 -1.56
N LEU A 53 10.96 -0.05 -1.60
CA LEU A 53 10.06 0.47 -0.58
C LEU A 53 10.31 -0.21 0.77
N ASP A 54 10.50 -1.53 0.81
CA ASP A 54 10.79 -2.27 2.04
C ASP A 54 12.01 -1.70 2.79
N LYS A 55 13.08 -1.36 2.06
CA LYS A 55 14.28 -0.73 2.64
C LYS A 55 14.03 0.66 3.26
N ARG A 56 12.93 1.32 2.91
CA ARG A 56 12.53 2.64 3.41
C ARG A 56 11.35 2.56 4.38
N ALA A 57 10.86 1.37 4.69
CA ALA A 57 9.70 1.21 5.55
C ALA A 57 10.05 1.64 6.98
N ALA A 58 9.20 2.48 7.56
CA ALA A 58 9.23 2.75 8.99
C ALA A 58 8.56 1.58 9.71
N THR A 59 9.32 0.88 10.56
CA THR A 59 8.81 -0.26 11.34
C THR A 59 8.96 0.00 12.83
N SER A 60 7.84 0.04 13.56
CA SER A 60 7.84 0.24 15.00
C SER A 60 6.73 -0.54 15.69
N GLY A 61 7.07 -1.32 16.71
CA GLY A 61 6.12 -2.09 17.52
C GLY A 61 5.30 -3.14 16.75
N GLY A 62 5.68 -3.48 15.51
CA GLY A 62 4.90 -4.34 14.58
C GLY A 62 4.05 -3.58 13.56
N ASN A 63 4.07 -2.25 13.58
CA ASN A 63 3.50 -1.40 12.53
C ASN A 63 4.51 -1.29 11.39
N ARG A 64 4.00 -1.13 10.17
CA ARG A 64 4.81 -0.85 8.98
C ARG A 64 4.13 0.21 8.13
N HIS A 65 4.83 1.29 7.82
CA HIS A 65 4.29 2.36 6.98
C HIS A 65 5.40 3.11 6.24
N TRP A 66 5.00 4.07 5.40
CA TRP A 66 5.92 4.87 4.59
C TRP A 66 5.67 6.36 4.81
N GLU A 67 6.77 7.09 4.99
CA GLU A 67 6.78 8.54 5.21
C GLU A 67 7.53 9.25 4.08
N ARG A 68 7.24 10.55 3.91
CA ARG A 68 8.07 11.43 3.08
C ARG A 68 9.36 11.76 3.82
N ALA A 69 10.44 12.04 3.08
CA ALA A 69 11.73 12.39 3.67
C ALA A 69 11.67 13.62 4.62
N GLU A 70 10.66 14.48 4.44
CA GLU A 70 10.49 15.75 5.17
C GLU A 70 9.30 15.73 6.14
N ALA A 71 8.89 14.55 6.60
CA ALA A 71 7.76 14.43 7.53
C ALA A 71 8.13 15.04 8.89
N SER A 72 7.43 16.12 9.28
CA SER A 72 7.47 16.65 10.65
C SER A 72 6.49 15.81 11.48
N GLY A 73 7.02 14.95 12.35
CA GLY A 73 6.27 13.90 13.08
C GLY A 73 5.20 14.36 14.09
N THR A 74 4.47 15.45 13.82
CA THR A 74 3.44 16.01 14.70
C THR A 74 2.01 15.63 14.29
N LYS A 75 1.82 15.07 13.09
CA LYS A 75 0.54 14.48 12.64
C LYS A 75 0.78 13.60 11.41
N THR A 76 0.24 12.38 11.39
CA THR A 76 0.24 11.54 10.19
C THR A 76 -0.44 12.30 9.06
N ASP A 77 0.28 12.53 7.97
CA ASP A 77 -0.23 13.27 6.82
C ASP A 77 -1.14 12.36 5.98
N SER A 78 -2.18 12.94 5.34
CA SER A 78 -3.04 12.23 4.39
C SER A 78 -2.21 11.51 3.32
N LEU A 79 -1.06 12.08 2.96
CA LEU A 79 -0.12 11.48 2.01
C LEU A 79 0.48 10.16 2.53
N GLU A 80 0.77 10.03 3.82
CA GLU A 80 1.38 8.83 4.39
C GLU A 80 0.39 7.65 4.40
N VAL A 81 -0.87 7.95 4.70
CA VAL A 81 -1.98 7.00 4.57
C VAL A 81 -2.12 6.55 3.11
N GLU A 82 -2.14 7.49 2.17
CA GLU A 82 -2.26 7.18 0.74
C GLU A 82 -1.09 6.32 0.22
N MET A 83 0.16 6.72 0.51
CA MET A 83 1.36 5.96 0.14
C MET A 83 1.31 4.54 0.69
N THR A 84 1.08 4.42 1.99
CA THR A 84 1.05 3.14 2.69
C THR A 84 -0.06 2.23 2.15
N SER A 85 -1.20 2.81 1.80
CA SER A 85 -2.33 2.09 1.18
C SER A 85 -2.00 1.59 -0.23
N TYR A 86 -1.30 2.37 -1.04
CA TYR A 86 -0.84 1.91 -2.36
C TYR A 86 0.14 0.74 -2.28
N VAL A 87 1.04 0.74 -1.29
CA VAL A 87 1.94 -0.42 -1.07
C VAL A 87 1.13 -1.66 -0.72
N LEU A 88 0.14 -1.54 0.18
CA LEU A 88 -0.75 -2.65 0.53
C LEU A 88 -1.53 -3.17 -0.69
N LEU A 89 -2.04 -2.27 -1.53
CA LEU A 89 -2.72 -2.66 -2.77
C LEU A 89 -1.77 -3.38 -3.76
N ALA A 90 -0.52 -2.93 -3.89
CA ALA A 90 0.47 -3.58 -4.75
C ALA A 90 0.82 -4.99 -4.28
N LEU A 91 0.87 -5.21 -2.96
CA LEU A 91 1.09 -6.51 -2.35
C LEU A 91 -0.07 -7.46 -2.61
N LEU A 92 -1.30 -6.99 -2.39
CA LEU A 92 -2.52 -7.81 -2.45
C LEU A 92 -3.12 -7.95 -3.87
N SER A 93 -2.60 -7.24 -4.88
CA SER A 93 -3.15 -7.25 -6.25
C SER A 93 -2.34 -8.00 -7.28
N GLY A 94 -1.15 -8.48 -6.91
CA GLY A 94 -0.34 -9.33 -7.76
C GLY A 94 -0.25 -10.75 -7.21
N PRO A 95 0.44 -11.64 -7.95
CA PRO A 95 0.88 -12.92 -7.41
C PRO A 95 1.66 -12.73 -6.10
N THR A 96 1.57 -13.74 -5.21
CA THR A 96 2.33 -13.76 -3.96
C THR A 96 3.82 -13.63 -4.24
N MET A 97 4.48 -12.75 -3.49
CA MET A 97 5.91 -12.51 -3.62
C MET A 97 6.62 -13.06 -2.37
N PRO A 98 7.73 -13.80 -2.51
CA PRO A 98 8.48 -14.31 -1.36
C PRO A 98 8.87 -13.20 -0.38
N GLY A 99 8.62 -13.40 0.92
CA GLY A 99 8.91 -12.42 1.97
C GLY A 99 7.89 -11.28 2.11
N PHE A 100 6.89 -11.21 1.23
CA PHE A 100 5.90 -10.13 1.21
C PHE A 100 4.46 -10.68 1.28
N GLY A 101 4.23 -11.66 2.16
CA GLY A 101 2.95 -12.32 2.35
C GLY A 101 1.94 -11.53 3.19
N LEU A 102 0.92 -12.25 3.68
CA LEU A 102 -0.11 -11.68 4.57
C LEU A 102 0.47 -11.26 5.92
N ASP A 103 1.48 -11.97 6.42
CA ASP A 103 2.26 -11.63 7.62
C ASP A 103 2.94 -10.26 7.48
N TYR A 104 3.59 -10.01 6.34
CA TYR A 104 4.17 -8.70 6.02
C TYR A 104 3.10 -7.62 5.95
N SER A 105 1.98 -7.93 5.28
CA SER A 105 0.84 -7.02 5.07
C SER A 105 0.11 -6.69 6.37
N THR A 106 0.14 -7.58 7.37
CA THR A 106 -0.51 -7.39 8.68
C THR A 106 0.00 -6.13 9.37
N GLY A 107 1.31 -5.87 9.32
CA GLY A 107 1.89 -4.67 9.94
C GLY A 107 1.43 -3.36 9.29
N ILE A 108 1.14 -3.41 7.99
CA ILE A 108 0.60 -2.27 7.23
C ILE A 108 -0.85 -2.00 7.62
N VAL A 109 -1.66 -3.05 7.62
CA VAL A 109 -3.08 -2.98 8.01
C VAL A 109 -3.23 -2.48 9.43
N ARG A 110 -2.40 -2.97 10.36
CA ARG A 110 -2.42 -2.55 11.75
C ARG A 110 -2.11 -1.06 11.90
N TRP A 111 -1.14 -0.54 11.13
CA TRP A 111 -0.85 0.88 11.13
C TRP A 111 -2.00 1.72 10.54
N LEU A 112 -2.55 1.30 9.39
CA LEU A 112 -3.67 2.00 8.74
C LEU A 112 -4.91 2.06 9.65
N ALA A 113 -5.23 0.97 10.34
CA ALA A 113 -6.34 0.94 11.29
C ALA A 113 -6.19 1.95 12.44
N GLN A 114 -4.95 2.26 12.84
CA GLN A 114 -4.66 3.28 13.86
C GLN A 114 -4.79 4.72 13.34
N GLN A 115 -4.73 4.92 12.02
CA GLN A 115 -4.92 6.24 11.41
C GLN A 115 -6.38 6.56 11.10
N GLN A 116 -7.27 5.57 11.20
CA GLN A 116 -8.70 5.75 10.91
C GLN A 116 -9.34 6.65 11.98
N ASN A 117 -10.14 7.62 11.55
CA ASN A 117 -10.87 8.50 12.44
C ASN A 117 -12.10 7.78 13.06
N PRO A 118 -12.71 8.31 14.13
CA PRO A 118 -13.85 7.68 14.80
C PRO A 118 -15.10 7.47 13.93
N TYR A 119 -15.18 8.12 12.76
CA TYR A 119 -16.29 8.01 11.82
C TYR A 119 -15.99 7.04 10.66
N GLY A 120 -14.86 6.33 10.72
CA GLY A 120 -14.49 5.32 9.73
C GLY A 120 -13.78 5.87 8.49
N GLY A 121 -13.45 7.17 8.44
CA GLY A 121 -12.69 7.79 7.35
C GLY A 121 -11.24 8.12 7.73
N PHE A 122 -10.54 8.82 6.85
CA PHE A 122 -9.19 9.34 7.08
C PHE A 122 -9.18 10.87 6.96
N ALA A 123 -8.03 11.50 6.71
CA ALA A 123 -7.86 12.95 6.79
C ALA A 123 -8.39 13.68 5.54
N SER A 124 -8.40 13.03 4.37
CA SER A 124 -8.95 13.56 3.11
C SER A 124 -9.87 12.55 2.42
N THR A 125 -10.29 12.86 1.18
CA THR A 125 -11.12 11.94 0.39
C THR A 125 -10.28 10.86 -0.29
N GLN A 126 -9.10 11.24 -0.80
CA GLN A 126 -8.24 10.35 -1.59
C GLN A 126 -7.63 9.25 -0.73
N ASP A 127 -7.05 9.62 0.42
CA ASP A 127 -6.52 8.66 1.38
C ASP A 127 -7.63 7.73 1.91
N THR A 128 -8.84 8.25 2.15
CA THR A 128 -9.99 7.46 2.58
C THR A 128 -10.35 6.39 1.55
N VAL A 129 -10.49 6.76 0.27
CA VAL A 129 -10.86 5.79 -0.78
C VAL A 129 -9.81 4.71 -0.93
N VAL A 130 -8.53 5.08 -1.02
CA VAL A 130 -7.44 4.13 -1.26
C VAL A 130 -7.21 3.24 -0.04
N ALA A 131 -7.26 3.79 1.18
CA ALA A 131 -7.10 3.02 2.42
C ALA A 131 -8.24 2.03 2.62
N LEU A 132 -9.49 2.46 2.45
CA LEU A 132 -10.63 1.56 2.58
C LEU A 132 -10.60 0.45 1.52
N GLN A 133 -10.19 0.76 0.29
CA GLN A 133 -9.99 -0.26 -0.74
C GLN A 133 -8.92 -1.29 -0.33
N ALA A 134 -7.80 -0.82 0.20
CA ALA A 134 -6.70 -1.68 0.64
C ALA A 134 -7.11 -2.57 1.83
N LEU A 135 -7.77 -1.99 2.83
CA LEU A 135 -8.27 -2.69 4.01
C LEU A 135 -9.35 -3.72 3.66
N ALA A 136 -10.30 -3.36 2.79
CA ALA A 136 -11.33 -4.28 2.32
C ALA A 136 -10.71 -5.48 1.58
N LYS A 137 -9.69 -5.22 0.75
CA LYS A 137 -8.98 -6.28 0.03
C LYS A 137 -8.24 -7.22 0.98
N TYR A 138 -7.61 -6.68 2.01
CA TYR A 138 -6.97 -7.49 3.05
C TYR A 138 -7.98 -8.33 3.84
N GLY A 139 -9.11 -7.73 4.22
CA GLY A 139 -10.19 -8.44 4.91
C GLY A 139 -10.73 -9.59 4.09
N ALA A 140 -10.92 -9.41 2.78
CA ALA A 140 -11.31 -10.49 1.88
C ALA A 140 -10.26 -11.61 1.79
N ALA A 141 -8.97 -11.29 1.87
CA ALA A 141 -7.88 -12.26 1.80
C ALA A 141 -7.64 -13.03 3.11
N THR A 142 -8.07 -12.48 4.26
CA THR A 142 -7.86 -13.04 5.59
C THR A 142 -9.13 -13.55 6.28
N PHE A 143 -10.27 -13.44 5.61
CA PHE A 143 -11.56 -13.86 6.14
C PHE A 143 -11.55 -15.33 6.55
N SER A 144 -11.91 -15.58 7.81
CA SER A 144 -12.21 -16.90 8.35
C SER A 144 -13.53 -16.84 9.14
N PRO A 145 -14.45 -17.80 8.95
CA PRO A 145 -15.75 -17.82 9.62
C PRO A 145 -15.68 -18.10 11.14
N GLU A 146 -14.51 -18.46 11.67
CA GLU A 146 -14.34 -18.98 13.04
C GLU A 146 -13.83 -17.94 14.06
N GLY A 147 -13.77 -16.66 13.69
CA GLY A 147 -13.28 -15.60 14.56
C GLY A 147 -14.30 -15.13 15.61
N ALA A 148 -14.05 -15.41 16.90
CA ALA A 148 -14.76 -14.79 18.02
C ALA A 148 -13.78 -14.05 18.92
N SER A 149 -14.13 -12.83 19.33
CA SER A 149 -13.35 -12.03 20.30
C SER A 149 -14.30 -11.42 21.31
N THR A 150 -14.05 -11.67 22.59
CA THR A 150 -14.81 -11.08 23.71
C THR A 150 -14.02 -9.92 24.29
N VAL A 151 -14.64 -8.74 24.33
CA VAL A 151 -14.05 -7.53 24.91
C VAL A 151 -14.96 -7.04 26.03
N SER A 152 -14.41 -6.84 27.23
CA SER A 152 -15.11 -6.25 28.38
C SER A 152 -14.57 -4.85 28.64
N VAL A 153 -15.47 -3.87 28.74
CA VAL A 153 -15.13 -2.47 29.06
C VAL A 153 -15.65 -2.16 30.46
N SER A 154 -14.78 -1.64 31.33
CA SER A 154 -15.13 -1.15 32.66
C SER A 154 -14.91 0.37 32.74
N SER A 155 -15.81 1.07 33.42
CA SER A 155 -15.71 2.51 33.72
C SER A 155 -14.82 2.80 34.92
#